data_AF-A0A8H6VJ66-F1
#
_entry.id   AF-A0A8H6VJ66-F1
#
_cell.length_a   1.000
_cell.length_b   1.000
_cell.length_c   1.000
_cell.angle_alpha   90.00
_cell.angle_beta   90.00
_cell.angle_gamma   90.00
#
_symmetry.space_group_name_H-M   'P 1'
#
loop_
_entity.id
_entity.type
_entity.pdbx_description
1 polymer ?
#
loop_
_entity_poly.entity_id
_entity_poly.type
_entity_poly.pdbx_seq_one_letter_code
_entity_poly.pdbx_strand_id
1 'polypeptide(L)'
;MISFFQSTLALFATLCTYIFFGVIRLALHKDLRRIPGPFQNRLTNIPLKFKVLSGRRTSYIHRLHQIYGPYVLIAPSEISVSDINGFREIHKIDIIKWWTLMTSDVLSSIAFGEKFGMIEEEEKTQLIRDIEQLMIFVGVRQELPWLWSVIQYIPLPKIGKSEDLFNRLDAASPRPNRGDGSGEYNPAGSDTTAMALTYLVYEVLRHPEVKKRLTADLNTCSEDPGRAELESKPYLQQVIQETLRLHSPVPGSLPRVSRTGAVLGG
;
A
#
# COMPACT_ATOMS: atom_id res chain seq x y z
N MET A 1 11.78 26.50 -54.47
CA MET A 1 10.68 27.27 -53.82
C MET A 1 9.60 26.38 -53.23
N ILE A 2 9.11 25.35 -53.94
CA ILE A 2 8.01 24.47 -53.47
C ILE A 2 8.39 23.69 -52.19
N SER A 3 9.61 23.17 -52.08
CA SER A 3 10.08 22.45 -50.88
C SER A 3 10.12 23.33 -49.62
N PHE A 4 10.54 24.59 -49.75
CA PHE A 4 10.59 25.54 -48.64
C PHE A 4 9.18 25.91 -48.13
N PHE A 5 8.22 26.04 -49.05
CA PHE A 5 6.82 26.26 -48.71
C PHE A 5 6.18 25.05 -48.01
N GLN A 6 6.52 23.83 -48.44
CA GLN A 6 6.05 22.61 -47.79
C GLN A 6 6.64 22.42 -46.37
N SER A 7 7.93 22.72 -46.18
CA SER A 7 8.55 22.65 -44.85
C SER A 7 7.98 23.68 -43.87
N THR A 8 7.70 24.91 -44.33
CA THR A 8 7.09 25.95 -43.49
C THR A 8 5.65 25.62 -43.12
N LEU A 9 4.86 25.06 -44.05
CA LEU A 9 3.49 24.60 -43.78
C LEU A 9 3.47 23.41 -42.80
N ALA A 10 4.41 22.46 -42.92
CA ALA A 10 4.52 21.33 -41.99
C ALA A 10 4.90 21.78 -40.57
N LEU A 11 5.82 22.74 -40.44
CA LEU A 11 6.17 23.34 -39.14
C LEU A 11 4.99 24.09 -38.51
N PHE A 12 4.19 24.79 -39.33
CA PHE A 12 2.98 25.44 -38.84
C PHE A 12 1.91 24.42 -38.40
N ALA A 13 1.68 23.36 -39.18
CA ALA A 13 0.71 22.31 -38.84
C ALA A 13 1.08 21.54 -37.56
N THR A 14 2.36 21.23 -37.37
CA THR A 14 2.87 20.59 -36.14
C THR A 14 2.74 21.50 -34.93
N LEU A 15 3.03 22.80 -35.07
CA LEU A 15 2.82 23.80 -34.02
C LEU A 15 1.33 23.94 -33.66
N CYS A 16 0.45 24.04 -34.66
CA CYS A 16 -1.00 24.11 -34.46
C CYS A 16 -1.55 22.86 -33.76
N THR A 17 -1.08 21.68 -34.16
CA THR A 17 -1.46 20.41 -33.52
C THR A 17 -0.99 20.36 -32.07
N TYR A 18 0.24 20.79 -31.78
CA TYR A 18 0.77 20.88 -30.42
C TYR A 18 -0.03 21.85 -29.54
N ILE A 19 -0.37 23.03 -30.07
CA ILE A 19 -1.21 24.01 -29.38
C ILE A 19 -2.63 23.45 -29.14
N PHE A 20 -3.22 22.79 -30.14
CA PHE A 20 -4.54 22.17 -30.05
C PHE A 20 -4.60 21.12 -28.92
N PHE A 21 -3.62 20.21 -28.86
CA PHE A 21 -3.50 19.26 -27.74
C PHE A 21 -3.22 19.96 -26.40
N GLY A 22 -2.46 21.05 -26.38
CA GLY A 22 -2.25 21.88 -25.18
C GLY A 22 -3.55 22.49 -24.65
N VAL A 23 -4.39 23.01 -25.54
CA VAL A 23 -5.71 23.59 -25.20
C VAL A 23 -6.68 22.50 -24.74
N ILE A 24 -6.69 21.33 -25.39
CA ILE A 24 -7.49 20.18 -24.95
C ILE A 24 -7.07 19.71 -23.54
N ARG A 25 -5.76 19.60 -23.27
CA ARG A 25 -5.26 19.25 -21.92
C ARG A 25 -5.72 20.26 -20.87
N LEU A 26 -5.64 21.55 -21.20
CA LEU A 26 -6.15 22.61 -20.32
C LEU A 26 -7.67 22.51 -20.08
N ALA A 27 -8.42 22.08 -21.09
CA ALA A 27 -9.86 21.85 -21.01
C ALA A 27 -10.23 20.59 -20.21
N LEU A 28 -9.44 19.51 -20.29
CA LEU A 28 -9.69 18.24 -19.60
C LEU A 28 -9.28 18.28 -18.11
N HIS A 29 -8.20 18.98 -17.76
CA HIS A 29 -7.76 19.10 -16.36
C HIS A 29 -8.45 20.27 -15.64
N LYS A 30 -9.75 20.13 -15.38
CA LYS A 30 -10.56 21.16 -14.71
C LYS A 30 -10.08 21.47 -13.27
N ASP A 31 -9.58 20.46 -12.56
CA ASP A 31 -9.18 20.60 -11.15
C ASP A 31 -7.83 21.34 -11.00
N LEU A 32 -6.92 21.20 -11.98
CA LEU A 32 -5.62 21.87 -11.99
C LEU A 32 -5.70 23.38 -12.28
N ARG A 33 -6.82 23.87 -12.83
CA ARG A 33 -7.01 25.30 -13.14
C ARG A 33 -7.15 26.19 -11.91
N ARG A 34 -7.54 25.60 -10.77
CA ARG A 34 -7.72 26.31 -9.49
C ARG A 34 -6.39 26.68 -8.84
N ILE A 35 -5.29 26.04 -9.24
CA ILE A 35 -3.98 26.20 -8.64
C ILE A 35 -3.27 27.42 -9.26
N PRO A 36 -2.69 28.31 -8.44
CA PRO A 36 -1.99 29.49 -8.92
C PRO A 36 -0.68 29.12 -9.63
N GLY A 37 -0.32 29.86 -10.68
CA GLY A 37 0.93 29.66 -11.41
C GLY A 37 1.00 30.46 -12.71
N PRO A 38 2.19 30.54 -13.34
CA PRO A 38 2.38 31.27 -14.59
C PRO A 38 1.50 30.72 -15.72
N PHE A 39 0.93 31.61 -16.53
CA PHE A 39 0.07 31.22 -17.66
C PHE A 39 0.78 30.27 -18.64
N GLN A 40 2.08 30.48 -18.88
CA GLN A 40 2.89 29.63 -19.76
C GLN A 40 2.94 28.17 -19.27
N ASN A 41 3.00 27.94 -17.96
CA ASN A 41 3.10 26.60 -17.36
C ASN A 41 1.76 25.84 -17.43
N ARG A 42 0.64 26.53 -17.67
CA ARG A 42 -0.67 25.89 -17.91
C ARG A 42 -0.75 25.27 -19.30
N LEU A 43 -0.02 25.81 -20.28
CA LEU A 43 -0.07 25.39 -21.68
C LEU A 43 1.07 24.45 -22.05
N THR A 44 2.28 24.67 -21.49
CA THR A 44 3.47 23.93 -21.90
C THR A 44 4.44 23.66 -20.75
N ASN A 45 5.22 22.58 -20.85
CA ASN A 45 6.31 22.21 -19.96
C ASN A 45 7.69 22.70 -20.45
N ILE A 46 7.77 23.37 -21.60
CA ILE A 46 9.02 23.84 -22.20
C ILE A 46 9.82 24.77 -21.26
N PRO A 47 9.22 25.78 -20.60
CA PRO A 47 9.96 26.65 -19.68
C PRO A 47 10.62 25.86 -18.55
N LEU A 48 9.90 24.91 -17.97
CA LEU A 48 10.43 24.06 -16.90
C LEU A 48 11.59 23.19 -17.40
N LYS A 49 11.43 22.50 -18.54
CA LYS A 49 12.48 21.67 -19.14
C LYS A 49 13.74 22.47 -19.47
N PHE A 50 13.58 23.67 -20.02
CA PHE A 50 14.71 24.56 -20.29
C PHE A 50 15.47 24.93 -18.99
N LYS A 51 14.74 25.21 -17.90
CA LYS A 51 15.36 25.49 -16.60
C LYS A 51 15.98 24.25 -15.94
N VAL A 52 15.46 23.05 -16.22
CA VAL A 52 16.09 21.78 -15.84
C VAL A 52 17.43 21.60 -16.55
N LEU A 53 17.45 21.76 -17.87
CA LEU A 53 18.68 21.67 -18.68
C LEU A 53 19.72 22.73 -18.30
N SER A 54 19.26 23.91 -17.87
CA SER A 54 20.14 24.98 -17.40
C SER A 54 20.61 24.82 -15.94
N GLY A 55 20.21 23.76 -15.23
CA GLY A 55 20.53 23.55 -13.81
C GLY A 55 19.86 24.53 -12.83
N ARG A 56 18.91 25.36 -13.29
CA ARG A 56 18.27 26.44 -12.49
C ARG A 56 16.85 26.10 -12.04
N ARG A 57 16.45 24.82 -12.12
CA ARG A 57 15.10 24.35 -11.77
C ARG A 57 14.72 24.74 -10.34
N THR A 58 15.57 24.43 -9.37
CA THR A 58 15.28 24.64 -7.94
C THR A 58 15.05 26.11 -7.63
N SER A 59 15.94 27.00 -8.09
CA SER A 59 15.80 28.44 -7.90
C SER A 59 14.56 29.01 -8.61
N TYR A 60 14.22 28.50 -9.80
CA TYR A 60 13.01 28.88 -10.52
C TYR A 60 11.75 28.50 -9.75
N ILE A 61 11.65 27.25 -9.30
CA ILE A 61 10.50 26.75 -8.53
C ILE A 61 10.40 27.49 -7.19
N HIS A 62 11.51 27.70 -6.50
CA HIS A 62 11.56 28.48 -5.25
C HIS A 62 11.01 29.90 -5.45
N ARG A 63 11.42 30.59 -6.53
CA ARG A 63 10.88 31.92 -6.86
C ARG A 63 9.37 31.87 -7.13
N LEU A 64 8.88 30.83 -7.80
CA LEU A 64 7.44 30.69 -8.02
C LEU A 64 6.67 30.49 -6.70
N HIS A 65 7.22 29.73 -5.75
CA HIS A 65 6.62 29.60 -4.42
C HIS A 65 6.60 30.91 -3.63
N GLN A 66 7.61 31.78 -3.80
CA GLN A 66 7.60 33.12 -3.21
C GLN A 66 6.49 34.03 -3.77
N ILE A 67 6.12 33.85 -5.05
CA ILE A 67 5.12 34.70 -5.74
C ILE A 67 3.70 34.16 -5.58
N TYR A 68 3.51 32.85 -5.75
CA TYR A 68 2.20 32.21 -5.87
C TYR A 68 1.80 31.42 -4.61
N GLY A 69 2.71 31.23 -3.66
CA GLY A 69 2.45 30.57 -2.37
C GLY A 69 2.82 29.07 -2.35
N PRO A 70 2.25 28.30 -1.40
CA PRO A 70 2.69 26.94 -1.10
C PRO A 70 2.37 25.89 -2.18
N TYR A 71 1.38 26.13 -3.03
CA TYR A 71 0.98 25.24 -4.11
C TYR A 71 1.12 25.96 -5.44
N VAL A 72 1.97 25.43 -6.34
CA VAL A 72 2.30 26.11 -7.60
C VAL A 72 2.24 25.16 -8.76
N LEU A 73 1.54 25.55 -9.83
CA LEU A 73 1.57 24.82 -11.09
C LEU A 73 2.90 25.06 -11.83
N ILE A 74 3.72 24.02 -11.97
CA ILE A 74 5.04 24.08 -12.62
C ILE A 74 5.01 23.55 -14.07
N ALA A 75 4.07 22.66 -14.38
CA ALA A 75 3.79 22.18 -15.72
C ALA A 75 2.29 21.87 -15.88
N PRO A 76 1.77 21.63 -17.10
CA PRO A 76 0.34 21.44 -17.33
C PRO A 76 -0.29 20.30 -16.52
N SER A 77 0.52 19.32 -16.12
CA SER A 77 0.13 18.15 -15.33
C SER A 77 0.97 17.98 -14.06
N GLU A 78 1.76 18.99 -13.65
CA GLU A 78 2.66 18.90 -12.50
C GLU A 78 2.48 20.09 -11.56
N ILE A 79 2.33 19.78 -10.28
CA ILE A 79 2.23 20.75 -9.19
C ILE A 79 3.44 20.59 -8.29
N SER A 80 4.03 21.71 -7.90
CA SER A 80 5.02 21.77 -6.84
C SER A 80 4.31 22.15 -5.54
N VAL A 81 4.59 21.41 -4.47
CA VAL A 81 4.03 21.62 -3.14
C VAL A 81 5.18 21.89 -2.18
N SER A 82 5.13 23.03 -1.49
CA SER A 82 6.12 23.40 -0.46
C SER A 82 5.53 23.45 0.95
N ASP A 83 4.24 23.12 1.09
CA ASP A 83 3.58 23.03 2.40
C ASP A 83 3.91 21.71 3.10
N ILE A 84 4.08 21.77 4.43
CA ILE A 84 4.40 20.59 5.25
C ILE A 84 3.26 19.58 5.30
N ASN A 85 2.00 20.03 5.31
CA ASN A 85 0.86 19.12 5.33
C ASN A 85 0.68 18.46 3.98
N GLY A 86 0.81 19.22 2.89
CA GLY A 86 0.82 18.68 1.54
C GLY A 86 1.97 17.70 1.28
N PHE A 87 3.18 18.01 1.77
CA PHE A 87 4.32 17.09 1.71
C PHE A 87 4.03 15.79 2.47
N ARG A 88 3.50 15.90 3.70
CA ARG A 88 3.08 14.73 4.48
C ARG A 88 2.07 13.89 3.72
N GLU A 89 1.03 14.50 3.16
CA GLU A 89 -0.03 13.81 2.39
C GLU A 89 0.50 13.04 1.19
N ILE A 90 1.33 13.71 0.36
CA ILE A 90 1.91 13.13 -0.86
C ILE A 90 2.86 11.98 -0.52
N HIS A 91 3.58 12.09 0.60
CA HIS A 91 4.52 11.07 1.08
C HIS A 91 3.92 10.16 2.14
N LYS A 92 2.59 10.12 2.33
CA LYS A 92 1.96 9.13 3.21
C LYS A 92 2.17 7.76 2.59
N ILE A 93 2.97 6.94 3.27
CA ILE A 93 3.10 5.53 2.96
C ILE A 93 2.16 4.80 3.92
N ASP A 94 1.21 4.06 3.36
CA ASP A 94 0.41 3.12 4.14
C ASP A 94 1.27 1.90 4.49
N ILE A 95 1.91 1.97 5.64
CA ILE A 95 2.79 0.90 6.12
C ILE A 95 2.02 -0.39 6.38
N ILE A 96 0.73 -0.34 6.74
CA ILE A 96 -0.08 -1.54 6.97
C ILE A 96 -0.25 -2.28 5.65
N LYS A 97 -0.60 -1.56 4.57
CA LYS A 97 -0.67 -2.15 3.22
C LYS A 97 0.61 -2.91 2.89
N TRP A 98 1.76 -2.26 3.00
CA TRP A 98 3.04 -2.87 2.63
C TRP A 98 3.43 -4.03 3.53
N TRP A 99 3.18 -3.94 4.84
CA TRP A 99 3.39 -5.04 5.74
C TRP A 99 2.51 -6.24 5.39
N THR A 100 1.22 -6.04 5.11
CA THR A 100 0.31 -7.12 4.70
C THR A 100 0.77 -7.81 3.41
N LEU A 101 1.23 -7.07 2.41
CA LEU A 101 1.75 -7.66 1.16
C LEU A 101 3.03 -8.47 1.44
N MET A 102 3.96 -7.90 2.23
CA MET A 102 5.22 -8.56 2.59
C MET A 102 5.01 -9.83 3.42
N THR A 103 4.17 -9.79 4.45
CA THR A 103 3.88 -10.96 5.29
C THR A 103 3.17 -12.04 4.50
N SER A 104 2.30 -11.67 3.56
CA SER A 104 1.62 -12.63 2.68
C SER A 104 2.61 -13.36 1.77
N ASP A 105 3.53 -12.64 1.14
CA ASP A 105 4.57 -13.22 0.27
C ASP A 105 5.57 -14.09 1.05
N VAL A 106 5.97 -13.66 2.26
CA VAL A 106 6.85 -14.45 3.13
C VAL A 106 6.13 -15.73 3.57
N LEU A 107 4.89 -15.61 4.04
CA LEU A 107 4.10 -16.76 4.48
C LEU A 107 3.84 -17.74 3.33
N SER A 108 3.52 -17.24 2.13
CA SER A 108 3.32 -18.08 0.95
C SER A 108 4.62 -18.81 0.57
N SER A 109 5.76 -18.13 0.64
CA SER A 109 7.06 -18.75 0.32
C SER A 109 7.42 -19.86 1.29
N ILE A 110 7.04 -19.72 2.57
CA ILE A 110 7.25 -20.76 3.58
C ILE A 110 6.25 -21.92 3.40
N ALA A 111 4.98 -21.62 3.13
CA ALA A 111 3.92 -22.63 3.01
C ALA A 111 3.98 -23.42 1.68
N PHE A 112 4.27 -22.76 0.57
CA PHE A 112 4.21 -23.33 -0.78
C PHE A 112 5.56 -23.45 -1.47
N GLY A 113 6.60 -22.78 -0.96
CA GLY A 113 7.89 -22.67 -1.64
C GLY A 113 7.94 -21.59 -2.72
N GLU A 114 6.84 -20.86 -2.95
CA GLU A 114 6.72 -19.82 -3.97
C GLU A 114 6.14 -18.53 -3.38
N LYS A 115 6.67 -17.38 -3.83
CA LYS A 115 6.14 -16.06 -3.49
C LYS A 115 4.95 -15.75 -4.38
N PHE A 116 3.90 -15.13 -3.84
CA PHE A 116 2.76 -14.71 -4.66
C PHE A 116 3.07 -13.47 -5.52
N GLY A 117 4.10 -12.69 -5.17
CA GLY A 117 4.51 -11.50 -5.93
C GLY A 117 3.68 -10.26 -5.59
N MET A 118 3.02 -10.26 -4.43
CA MET A 118 2.08 -9.20 -4.03
C MET A 118 2.77 -7.86 -3.79
N ILE A 119 4.04 -7.87 -3.38
CA ILE A 119 4.83 -6.63 -3.27
C ILE A 119 5.12 -6.04 -4.67
N GLU A 120 5.39 -6.87 -5.67
CA GLU A 120 5.76 -6.42 -7.02
C GLU A 120 4.54 -5.89 -7.79
N GLU A 121 3.38 -6.52 -7.59
CA GLU A 121 2.11 -6.08 -8.21
C GLU A 121 1.45 -4.90 -7.48
N GLU A 122 1.95 -4.54 -6.28
CA GLU A 122 1.37 -3.55 -5.36
C GLU A 122 -0.11 -3.77 -5.00
N GLU A 123 -0.65 -4.95 -5.30
CA GLU A 123 -2.03 -5.33 -5.14
C GLU A 123 -2.15 -6.73 -4.52
N LYS A 124 -3.18 -6.94 -3.69
CA LYS A 124 -3.53 -8.29 -3.23
C LYS A 124 -3.99 -9.12 -4.43
N THR A 125 -3.45 -10.32 -4.59
CA THR A 125 -3.92 -11.29 -5.60
C THR A 125 -5.40 -11.63 -5.36
N GLN A 126 -6.10 -12.02 -6.42
CA GLN A 126 -7.51 -12.38 -6.36
C GLN A 126 -7.81 -13.47 -5.31
N LEU A 127 -6.89 -14.44 -5.15
CA LEU A 127 -6.97 -15.50 -4.13
C LEU A 127 -7.14 -14.94 -2.72
N ILE A 128 -6.31 -13.98 -2.30
CA ILE A 128 -6.41 -13.40 -0.94
C ILE A 128 -7.73 -12.63 -0.77
N ARG A 129 -8.14 -11.85 -1.78
CA ARG A 129 -9.40 -11.09 -1.72
C ARG A 129 -10.59 -12.03 -1.54
N ASP A 130 -10.55 -13.19 -2.17
CA ASP A 130 -11.59 -14.20 -2.04
C ASP A 130 -11.59 -14.83 -0.64
N ILE A 131 -10.41 -15.15 -0.08
CA ILE A 131 -10.34 -15.72 1.28
C ILE A 131 -10.82 -14.69 2.33
N GLU A 132 -10.47 -13.42 2.20
CA GLU A 132 -10.95 -12.36 3.11
C GLU A 132 -12.48 -12.23 3.09
N GLN A 133 -13.09 -12.28 1.90
CA GLN A 133 -14.54 -12.30 1.77
C GLN A 133 -15.17 -13.52 2.42
N LEU A 134 -14.51 -14.68 2.29
CA LEU A 134 -14.95 -15.93 2.90
C LEU A 134 -14.90 -15.87 4.43
N MET A 135 -13.88 -15.25 5.02
CA MET A 135 -13.81 -15.05 6.47
C MET A 135 -14.99 -14.23 7.00
N ILE A 136 -15.41 -13.19 6.28
CA ILE A 136 -16.59 -12.40 6.66
C ILE A 136 -17.85 -13.27 6.66
N PHE A 137 -18.03 -14.11 5.63
CA PHE A 137 -19.16 -15.04 5.57
C PHE A 137 -19.14 -16.05 6.72
N VAL A 138 -17.97 -16.61 7.05
CA VAL A 138 -17.81 -17.51 8.19
C VAL A 138 -18.15 -16.80 9.50
N GLY A 139 -17.66 -15.56 9.69
CA GLY A 139 -17.95 -14.76 10.88
C GLY A 139 -19.44 -14.47 11.05
N VAL A 140 -20.13 -14.02 10.00
CA VAL A 140 -21.59 -13.78 10.03
C VAL A 140 -22.35 -15.06 10.35
N ARG A 141 -21.94 -16.19 9.76
CA ARG A 141 -22.56 -17.50 10.03
C ARG A 141 -22.37 -17.94 11.49
N GLN A 142 -21.21 -17.66 12.09
CA GLN A 142 -20.94 -18.03 13.48
C GLN A 142 -21.67 -17.14 14.49
N GLU A 143 -21.70 -15.82 14.27
CA GLU A 143 -22.30 -14.86 15.21
C GLU A 143 -23.82 -14.77 15.08
N LEU A 144 -24.34 -14.91 13.85
CA LEU A 144 -25.78 -14.80 13.56
C LEU A 144 -26.29 -16.02 12.76
N PRO A 145 -26.32 -17.22 13.36
CA PRO A 145 -26.72 -18.45 12.66
C PRO A 145 -28.14 -18.39 12.08
N TRP A 146 -29.04 -17.68 12.77
CA TRP A 146 -30.42 -17.48 12.33
C TRP A 146 -30.49 -16.54 11.11
N LEU A 147 -29.66 -15.49 11.07
CA LEU A 147 -29.63 -14.53 9.97
C LEU A 147 -29.06 -15.20 8.71
N TRP A 148 -28.02 -16.02 8.87
CA TRP A 148 -27.50 -16.85 7.77
C TRP A 148 -28.58 -17.74 7.17
N SER A 149 -29.40 -18.35 8.04
CA SER A 149 -30.54 -19.17 7.63
C SER A 149 -31.64 -18.41 6.88
N VAL A 150 -31.77 -17.10 7.09
CA VAL A 150 -32.74 -16.24 6.36
C VAL A 150 -32.14 -15.71 5.06
N ILE A 151 -30.86 -15.32 5.10
CA ILE A 151 -30.13 -14.77 3.96
C ILE A 151 -30.11 -15.72 2.76
N GLN A 152 -30.01 -17.03 2.99
CA GLN A 152 -30.06 -18.06 1.93
C GLN A 152 -31.39 -18.09 1.16
N TYR A 153 -32.50 -17.60 1.73
CA TYR A 153 -33.79 -17.52 1.03
C TYR A 153 -33.98 -16.22 0.23
N ILE A 154 -33.09 -15.25 0.40
CA ILE A 154 -33.11 -13.99 -0.35
C ILE A 154 -32.07 -14.11 -1.48
N PRO A 155 -32.47 -14.08 -2.76
CA PRO A 155 -31.55 -14.19 -3.88
C PRO A 155 -30.78 -12.87 -4.05
N LEU A 156 -29.83 -12.62 -3.14
CA LEU A 156 -28.93 -11.48 -3.22
C LEU A 156 -27.78 -11.82 -4.19
N PRO A 157 -27.50 -10.97 -5.19
CA PRO A 157 -26.50 -11.24 -6.23
C PRO A 157 -25.05 -11.36 -5.73
N LYS A 158 -24.80 -11.06 -4.44
CA LYS A 158 -23.49 -11.22 -3.79
C LYS A 158 -23.34 -12.53 -3.00
N ILE A 159 -24.44 -13.22 -2.67
CA ILE A 159 -24.43 -14.45 -1.84
C ILE A 159 -24.37 -15.71 -2.69
N GLY A 160 -25.02 -15.73 -3.86
CA GLY A 160 -24.86 -16.82 -4.85
C GLY A 160 -23.42 -16.96 -5.38
N LYS A 161 -22.54 -15.99 -5.10
CA LYS A 161 -21.12 -16.03 -5.43
C LYS A 161 -20.29 -16.86 -4.46
N SER A 162 -20.81 -17.30 -3.30
CA SER A 162 -19.99 -18.05 -2.35
C SER A 162 -19.52 -19.38 -2.93
N GLU A 163 -20.38 -20.09 -3.66
CA GLU A 163 -20.04 -21.36 -4.32
C GLU A 163 -19.04 -21.15 -5.46
N ASP A 164 -19.23 -20.13 -6.29
CA ASP A 164 -18.23 -19.69 -7.28
C ASP A 164 -16.90 -19.27 -6.63
N LEU A 165 -16.95 -18.66 -5.43
CA LEU A 165 -15.78 -18.27 -4.64
C LEU A 165 -15.02 -19.50 -4.17
N PHE A 166 -15.71 -20.49 -3.59
CA PHE A 166 -15.11 -21.76 -3.18
C PHE A 166 -14.48 -22.49 -4.37
N ASN A 167 -15.19 -22.58 -5.50
CA ASN A 167 -14.67 -23.21 -6.72
C ASN A 167 -13.43 -22.47 -7.26
N ARG A 168 -13.40 -21.14 -7.20
CA ARG A 168 -12.25 -20.32 -7.59
C ARG A 168 -11.07 -20.49 -6.63
N LEU A 169 -11.33 -20.61 -5.33
CA LEU A 169 -10.31 -20.86 -4.32
C LEU A 169 -9.66 -22.23 -4.52
N ASP A 170 -10.46 -23.27 -4.72
CA ASP A 170 -9.95 -24.63 -5.00
C ASP A 170 -9.15 -24.69 -6.30
N ALA A 171 -9.53 -23.91 -7.31
CA ALA A 171 -8.82 -23.82 -8.57
C ALA A 171 -7.53 -22.97 -8.49
N ALA A 172 -7.51 -21.93 -7.66
CA ALA A 172 -6.41 -20.97 -7.56
C ALA A 172 -5.42 -21.26 -6.43
N SER A 173 -5.78 -22.13 -5.46
CA SER A 173 -4.89 -22.49 -4.35
C SER A 173 -3.68 -23.29 -4.88
N PRO A 174 -2.45 -22.83 -4.64
CA PRO A 174 -1.26 -23.61 -4.95
C PRO A 174 -1.31 -24.93 -4.19
N ARG A 175 -1.03 -26.05 -4.86
CA ARG A 175 -0.94 -27.34 -4.18
C ARG A 175 0.37 -27.38 -3.41
N PRO A 176 0.34 -27.72 -2.10
CA PRO A 176 1.57 -27.80 -1.32
C PRO A 176 2.50 -28.84 -1.94
N ASN A 177 3.75 -28.43 -2.18
CA ASN A 177 4.76 -29.26 -2.83
C ASN A 177 5.42 -30.27 -1.87
N ARG A 178 4.93 -30.38 -0.63
CA ARG A 178 5.45 -31.28 0.42
C ARG A 178 4.31 -32.01 1.12
N GLY A 179 4.43 -33.34 1.20
CA GLY A 179 3.47 -34.23 1.86
C GLY A 179 3.53 -34.21 3.40
N ASP A 180 3.87 -33.06 4.02
CA ASP A 180 4.00 -32.93 5.48
C ASP A 180 2.76 -32.33 6.17
N GLY A 181 1.66 -32.11 5.42
CA GLY A 181 0.40 -31.64 5.98
C GLY A 181 0.38 -30.17 6.44
N SER A 182 1.42 -29.39 6.13
CA SER A 182 1.52 -27.96 6.49
C SER A 182 0.98 -26.99 5.43
N GLY A 183 0.31 -27.50 4.40
CA GLY A 183 0.08 -26.83 3.13
C GLY A 183 -1.13 -25.91 2.99
N GLU A 184 -1.71 -25.41 4.08
CA GLU A 184 -2.82 -24.45 4.02
C GLU A 184 -2.31 -23.03 4.25
N TYR A 185 -2.52 -22.14 3.27
CA TYR A 185 -2.33 -20.70 3.46
C TYR A 185 -3.26 -20.24 4.57
N ASN A 186 -2.71 -19.69 5.65
CA ASN A 186 -3.50 -19.09 6.72
C ASN A 186 -3.41 -17.55 6.66
N PRO A 187 -4.37 -16.86 6.01
CA PRO A 187 -4.35 -15.40 5.90
C PRO A 187 -4.40 -14.71 7.26
N ALA A 188 -4.93 -15.35 8.31
CA ALA A 188 -4.95 -14.79 9.66
C ALA A 188 -3.53 -14.59 10.22
N GLY A 189 -2.55 -15.38 9.78
CA GLY A 189 -1.14 -15.20 10.15
C GLY A 189 -0.48 -13.98 9.49
N SER A 190 -0.93 -13.62 8.29
CA SER A 190 -0.42 -12.46 7.55
C SER A 190 -0.89 -11.16 8.19
N ASP A 191 -2.20 -11.00 8.39
CA ASP A 191 -2.78 -9.76 8.93
C ASP A 191 -2.31 -9.48 10.36
N THR A 192 -2.25 -10.50 11.21
CA THR A 192 -1.77 -10.33 12.60
C THR A 192 -0.30 -9.90 12.66
N THR A 193 0.55 -10.47 11.81
CA THR A 193 1.97 -10.09 11.73
C THR A 193 2.12 -8.67 11.20
N ALA A 194 1.35 -8.29 10.17
CA ALA A 194 1.38 -6.94 9.62
C ALA A 194 0.95 -5.88 10.65
N MET A 195 -0.07 -6.18 11.46
CA MET A 195 -0.47 -5.33 12.58
C MET A 195 0.62 -5.22 13.64
N ALA A 196 1.25 -6.34 14.03
CA ALA A 196 2.35 -6.33 15.01
C ALA A 196 3.53 -5.47 14.54
N LEU A 197 3.95 -5.60 13.28
CA LEU A 197 5.03 -4.80 12.68
C LEU A 197 4.68 -3.32 12.61
N THR A 198 3.42 -3.00 12.28
CA THR A 198 2.91 -1.62 12.27
C THR A 198 3.04 -0.98 13.64
N TYR A 199 2.56 -1.65 14.69
CA TYR A 199 2.65 -1.14 16.06
C TYR A 199 4.09 -1.10 16.57
N LEU A 200 4.94 -2.05 16.18
CA LEU A 200 6.35 -2.05 16.53
C LEU A 200 7.03 -0.79 16.00
N VAL A 201 6.84 -0.50 14.71
CA VAL A 201 7.40 0.72 14.08
C VAL A 201 6.80 1.97 14.72
N TYR A 202 5.49 1.98 14.97
CA TYR A 202 4.82 3.10 15.64
C TYR A 202 5.44 3.41 17.01
N GLU A 203 5.61 2.41 17.88
CA GLU A 203 6.18 2.59 19.21
C GLU A 203 7.66 2.97 19.14
N VAL A 204 8.45 2.31 18.30
CA VAL A 204 9.87 2.65 18.12
C VAL A 204 10.04 4.10 17.64
N LEU A 205 9.19 4.58 16.72
CA LEU A 205 9.26 5.96 16.23
C LEU A 205 8.76 6.99 17.25
N ARG A 206 7.84 6.60 18.13
CA ARG A 206 7.30 7.46 19.20
C ARG A 206 8.25 7.61 20.40
N HIS A 207 9.18 6.66 20.56
CA HIS A 207 10.13 6.57 21.67
C HIS A 207 11.58 6.72 21.19
N PRO A 208 12.13 7.95 21.09
CA PRO A 208 13.47 8.20 20.53
C PRO A 208 14.59 7.45 21.25
N GLU A 209 14.47 7.22 22.55
CA GLU A 209 15.39 6.45 23.38
C GLU A 209 15.42 4.97 22.98
N VAL A 210 14.24 4.38 22.71
CA VAL A 210 14.10 3.00 22.24
C VAL A 210 14.68 2.87 20.85
N LYS A 211 14.33 3.79 19.94
CA LYS A 211 14.91 3.84 18.58
C LYS A 211 16.43 3.90 18.61
N LYS A 212 17.00 4.83 19.38
CA LYS A 212 18.46 5.00 19.46
C LYS A 212 19.14 3.73 19.97
N ARG A 213 18.61 3.12 21.02
CA ARG A 213 19.19 1.91 21.61
C ARG A 213 19.03 0.69 20.69
N LEU A 214 17.86 0.54 20.06
CA LEU A 214 17.59 -0.55 19.12
C LEU A 214 18.48 -0.45 17.88
N THR A 215 18.60 0.74 17.29
CA THR A 215 19.50 0.94 16.14
C THR A 215 20.96 0.70 16.52
N ALA A 216 21.40 1.14 17.71
CA ALA A 216 22.76 0.85 18.16
C ALA A 216 23.02 -0.66 18.32
N ASP A 217 22.06 -1.42 18.84
CA ASP A 217 22.15 -2.88 18.98
C ASP A 217 22.16 -3.57 17.61
N LEU A 218 21.26 -3.19 16.70
CA LEU A 218 21.17 -3.76 15.35
C LEU A 218 22.38 -3.43 14.46
N ASN A 219 23.00 -2.25 14.65
CA ASN A 219 24.22 -1.88 13.93
C ASN A 219 25.44 -2.75 14.29
N THR A 220 25.35 -3.58 15.34
CA THR A 220 26.38 -4.58 15.66
C THR A 220 26.22 -5.87 14.88
N CYS A 221 25.12 -6.04 14.14
CA CYS A 221 24.89 -7.19 13.29
C CYS A 221 25.73 -7.11 12.00
N SER A 222 25.91 -8.26 11.35
CA SER A 222 26.38 -8.34 9.97
C SER A 222 25.41 -7.65 8.99
N GLU A 223 25.88 -7.38 7.77
CA GLU A 223 25.08 -6.69 6.73
C GLU A 223 23.85 -7.50 6.29
N ASP A 224 23.95 -8.83 6.33
CA ASP A 224 22.85 -9.77 6.08
C ASP A 224 22.72 -10.76 7.25
N PRO A 225 22.11 -10.33 8.38
CA PRO A 225 22.10 -11.12 9.59
C PRO A 225 21.15 -12.30 9.46
N GLY A 226 21.72 -13.50 9.61
CA GLY A 226 20.94 -14.73 9.65
C GLY A 226 20.04 -14.82 10.89
N ARG A 227 19.08 -15.75 10.86
CA ARG A 227 18.11 -15.97 11.95
C ARG A 227 18.76 -16.10 13.34
N ALA A 228 19.81 -16.91 13.46
CA ALA A 228 20.50 -17.14 14.74
C ALA A 228 21.14 -15.87 15.32
N GLU A 229 21.64 -14.99 14.45
CA GLU A 229 22.23 -13.72 14.87
C GLU A 229 21.16 -12.77 15.43
N LEU A 230 20.03 -12.66 14.74
CA LEU A 230 18.90 -11.83 15.18
C LEU A 230 18.27 -12.35 16.48
N GLU A 231 18.10 -13.68 16.60
CA GLU A 231 17.58 -14.32 17.81
C GLU A 231 18.51 -14.12 19.03
N SER A 232 19.80 -13.90 18.80
CA SER A 232 20.76 -13.63 19.88
C SER A 232 20.62 -12.23 20.49
N LYS A 233 19.87 -11.30 19.87
CA LYS A 233 19.70 -9.91 20.33
C LYS A 233 18.61 -9.79 21.39
N PRO A 234 18.95 -9.65 22.69
CA PRO A 234 17.94 -9.67 23.75
C PRO A 234 17.06 -8.41 23.73
N TYR A 235 17.62 -7.26 23.31
CA TYR A 235 16.89 -6.00 23.29
C TYR A 235 15.86 -5.96 22.16
N LEU A 236 16.19 -6.48 20.97
CA LEU A 236 15.22 -6.67 19.88
C LEU A 236 14.02 -7.51 20.37
N GLN A 237 14.29 -8.64 21.03
CA GLN A 237 13.23 -9.50 21.55
C GLN A 237 12.38 -8.79 22.61
N GLN A 238 12.99 -7.99 23.49
CA GLN A 238 12.25 -7.18 24.47
C GLN A 238 11.32 -6.17 23.79
N VAL A 239 11.78 -5.48 22.74
CA VAL A 239 10.95 -4.52 22.00
C VAL A 239 9.78 -5.22 21.31
N ILE A 240 10.01 -6.39 20.70
CA ILE A 240 8.95 -7.19 20.07
C ILE A 240 7.91 -7.63 21.13
N GLN A 241 8.37 -8.20 22.25
CA GLN A 241 7.48 -8.66 23.31
C GLN A 241 6.69 -7.52 23.94
N GLU A 242 7.33 -6.37 24.19
CA GLU A 242 6.66 -5.21 24.75
C GLU A 242 5.63 -4.60 23.78
N THR A 243 5.94 -4.61 22.48
CA THR A 243 4.97 -4.22 21.45
C THR A 243 3.75 -5.13 21.49
N LEU A 244 3.95 -6.45 21.52
CA LEU A 244 2.84 -7.42 21.58
C LEU A 244 2.06 -7.34 22.90
N ARG A 245 2.72 -6.96 24.00
CA ARG A 245 2.09 -6.73 25.29
C ARG A 245 1.18 -5.49 25.27
N LEU A 246 1.62 -4.42 24.62
CA LEU A 246 0.85 -3.16 24.50
C LEU A 246 -0.25 -3.24 23.42
N HIS A 247 0.07 -3.89 22.30
CA HIS A 247 -0.76 -3.95 21.10
C HIS A 247 -0.94 -5.39 20.64
N SER A 248 -1.86 -6.11 21.28
CA SER A 248 -2.22 -7.46 20.82
C SER A 248 -2.87 -7.38 19.43
N PRO A 249 -2.32 -8.05 18.40
CA PRO A 249 -2.95 -8.11 17.08
C PRO A 249 -4.31 -8.82 17.09
N VAL A 250 -4.55 -9.64 18.11
CA VAL A 250 -5.83 -10.34 18.33
C VAL A 250 -6.38 -9.89 19.69
N PRO A 251 -7.06 -8.73 19.76
CA PRO A 251 -7.60 -8.20 21.02
C PRO A 251 -8.91 -8.90 21.46
N GLY A 252 -9.45 -9.81 20.63
CA GLY A 252 -10.72 -10.49 20.88
C GLY A 252 -10.64 -11.54 21.99
N SER A 253 -11.79 -11.85 22.59
CA SER A 253 -11.93 -13.03 23.44
C SER A 253 -11.67 -14.28 22.60
N LEU A 254 -10.92 -15.24 23.13
CA LEU A 254 -10.76 -16.56 22.53
C LEU A 254 -11.83 -17.47 23.16
N PRO A 255 -13.05 -17.56 22.61
CA PRO A 255 -14.13 -18.31 23.23
C PRO A 255 -13.71 -19.77 23.45
N ARG A 256 -14.13 -20.32 24.58
CA ARG A 256 -13.96 -21.73 24.94
C ARG A 256 -15.33 -22.23 25.38
N VAL A 257 -15.69 -23.42 24.91
CA VAL A 257 -16.93 -24.10 25.33
C VAL A 257 -16.52 -25.33 26.12
N SER A 258 -16.90 -25.38 27.40
CA SER A 258 -16.71 -26.58 28.20
C SER A 258 -17.74 -27.64 27.79
N ARG A 259 -17.28 -28.86 27.53
CA ARG A 259 -18.17 -29.99 27.22
C ARG A 259 -18.83 -30.58 28.47
N THR A 260 -18.31 -30.27 29.65
CA THR A 260 -18.77 -30.77 30.95
C THR A 260 -18.87 -29.63 31.96
N GLY A 261 -19.57 -29.85 33.08
CA GLY A 261 -19.48 -28.93 34.21
C GLY A 261 -18.02 -28.77 34.65
N ALA A 262 -17.58 -27.52 34.86
CA ALA A 262 -16.23 -27.20 35.29
C ALA A 262 -16.28 -26.15 36.39
N VAL A 263 -15.52 -26.35 37.47
CA VAL A 263 -15.30 -25.34 38.51
C VAL A 263 -14.07 -24.54 38.10
N LEU A 264 -14.23 -23.24 37.93
CA LEU A 264 -13.18 -22.31 37.53
C LEU A 264 -12.94 -21.33 38.68
N GLY A 265 -11.74 -21.32 39.25
CA GLY A 265 -11.38 -20.39 40.33
C GLY A 265 -11.72 -20.83 41.75
N GLY A 266 -12.22 -22.06 41.94
CA GLY A 266 -12.61 -22.61 43.24
C GLY A 266 -14.12 -22.53 43.49
#